data_AF-A0A1I7W550-F1
#
_entry.id   AF-A0A1I7W550-F1
#
_cell.length_a   1.000
_cell.length_b   1.000
_cell.length_c   1.000
_cell.angle_alpha   90.00
_cell.angle_beta   90.00
_cell.angle_gamma   90.00
#
_symmetry.space_group_name_H-M   'P 1'
#
loop_
_entity.id
_entity.type
_entity.pdbx_description
1 polymer ?
#
loop_
_entity_poly.entity_id
_entity_poly.type
_entity_poly.pdbx_seq_one_letter_code
_entity_poly.pdbx_strand_id
1 'polypeptide(L)'
;MSPLLYRLFSVTRSQLSRTRLKQTTKAISTSQVRHTQSAANYDEEADDRDRFKYDKFYNAVVMFGSPVVLAILFYVTYLGHQMEEHFDQEKYVHYPYLTVRNKPLPWGDGNHALFHNPEKNYVPGVGFEKKQEKHH
;
A
#
# COMPACT_ATOMS: atom_id res chain seq x y z
N MET A 1 -53.51 46.22 -28.17
CA MET A 1 -52.85 45.43 -29.23
C MET A 1 -51.45 45.98 -29.42
N SER A 2 -50.51 45.52 -28.59
CA SER A 2 -49.15 46.06 -28.51
C SER A 2 -48.23 45.36 -29.53
N PRO A 3 -47.45 46.12 -30.32
CA PRO A 3 -46.63 45.58 -31.42
C PRO A 3 -45.34 44.86 -30.96
N LEU A 4 -45.20 44.56 -29.67
CA LEU A 4 -44.00 43.92 -29.10
C LEU A 4 -44.13 42.40 -28.89
N LEU A 5 -45.32 41.82 -29.05
CA LEU A 5 -45.55 40.37 -28.86
C LEU A 5 -45.34 39.52 -30.13
N TYR A 6 -45.16 40.13 -31.30
CA TYR A 6 -44.96 39.40 -32.57
C TYR A 6 -43.49 39.07 -32.88
N ARG A 7 -42.54 39.52 -32.04
CA ARG A 7 -41.11 39.18 -32.19
C ARG A 7 -40.66 37.93 -31.43
N LEU A 8 -41.57 37.20 -30.79
CA LEU A 8 -41.27 35.91 -30.14
C LEU A 8 -41.70 34.67 -30.95
N PHE A 9 -42.26 34.84 -32.15
CA PHE A 9 -42.80 33.72 -32.94
C PHE A 9 -42.31 33.64 -34.39
N SER A 10 -41.20 34.28 -34.74
CA SER A 10 -40.57 34.07 -36.04
C SER A 10 -39.07 33.87 -35.87
N VAL A 11 -38.68 32.59 -35.87
CA VAL A 11 -37.54 31.98 -36.59
C VAL A 11 -37.12 30.74 -35.79
N THR A 12 -37.96 29.72 -35.82
CA THR A 12 -37.49 28.34 -35.74
C THR A 12 -37.47 27.83 -37.18
N ARG A 13 -36.35 28.03 -37.86
CA ARG A 13 -36.10 27.39 -39.15
C ARG A 13 -34.74 26.71 -39.16
N SER A 14 -34.82 25.39 -39.11
CA SER A 14 -33.97 24.44 -39.84
C SER A 14 -32.45 24.54 -39.67
N GLN A 15 -31.89 23.67 -38.83
CA GLN A 15 -30.64 22.98 -39.16
C GLN A 15 -30.71 21.52 -38.67
N LEU A 16 -31.44 20.68 -39.40
CA LEU A 16 -31.30 19.24 -39.30
C LEU A 16 -30.50 18.79 -40.54
N SER A 17 -29.18 18.62 -40.40
CA SER A 17 -28.36 18.10 -41.49
C SER A 17 -27.46 16.94 -41.04
N ARG A 18 -27.96 15.74 -41.40
CA ARG A 18 -27.24 14.57 -41.96
C ARG A 18 -25.99 14.08 -41.21
N THR A 19 -26.19 13.16 -40.29
CA THR A 19 -25.12 12.23 -39.85
C THR A 19 -24.78 11.27 -41.00
N ARG A 20 -23.52 11.26 -41.45
CA ARG A 20 -23.01 10.23 -42.38
C ARG A 20 -22.79 8.93 -41.61
N LEU A 21 -23.55 7.90 -41.97
CA LEU A 21 -23.28 6.53 -41.51
C LEU A 21 -22.03 6.01 -42.21
N LYS A 22 -20.97 5.66 -41.47
CA LYS A 22 -19.81 4.96 -42.02
C LYS A 22 -20.13 3.47 -42.06
N GLN A 23 -20.35 2.93 -43.26
CA GLN A 23 -20.48 1.50 -43.47
C GLN A 23 -19.09 0.86 -43.34
N THR A 24 -18.85 0.11 -42.27
CA THR A 24 -17.60 -0.62 -42.04
C THR A 24 -17.77 -2.06 -42.53
N THR A 25 -17.20 -2.37 -43.69
CA THR A 25 -17.10 -3.76 -44.16
C THR A 25 -15.84 -4.38 -43.55
N LYS A 26 -15.99 -5.11 -42.44
CA LYS A 26 -14.93 -6.02 -41.97
C LYS A 26 -15.02 -7.31 -42.78
N ALA A 27 -14.19 -7.46 -43.81
CA ALA A 27 -13.96 -8.76 -44.42
C ALA A 27 -13.02 -9.56 -43.50
N ILE A 28 -13.49 -10.71 -43.02
CA ILE A 28 -12.74 -11.65 -42.19
C ILE A 28 -12.35 -12.83 -43.07
N SER A 29 -11.06 -13.11 -43.20
CA SER A 29 -10.59 -14.45 -43.54
C SER A 29 -9.13 -14.65 -43.13
N THR A 30 -8.93 -15.24 -41.95
CA THR A 30 -7.83 -16.14 -41.65
C THR A 30 -8.37 -17.25 -40.75
N SER A 31 -8.09 -18.49 -41.14
CA SER A 31 -8.53 -19.73 -40.49
C SER A 31 -8.12 -19.79 -39.02
N GLN A 32 -9.08 -19.97 -38.11
CA GLN A 32 -8.82 -20.17 -36.68
C GLN A 32 -8.87 -21.67 -36.35
N VAL A 33 -7.78 -22.17 -35.78
CA VAL A 33 -7.65 -23.51 -35.17
C VAL A 33 -8.45 -23.51 -33.87
N ARG A 34 -9.46 -24.39 -33.75
CA ARG A 34 -10.29 -24.53 -32.54
C ARG A 34 -9.53 -25.32 -31.46
N HIS A 35 -9.02 -24.62 -30.46
CA HIS A 35 -8.79 -25.22 -29.14
C HIS A 35 -10.14 -25.40 -28.43
N THR A 36 -10.49 -26.63 -28.06
CA THR A 36 -11.69 -26.92 -27.25
C THR A 36 -11.40 -26.64 -25.78
N GLN A 37 -11.80 -25.47 -25.30
CA GLN A 37 -11.87 -25.14 -23.87
C GLN A 37 -13.33 -25.16 -23.40
N SER A 38 -13.55 -25.56 -22.14
CA SER A 38 -14.86 -25.64 -21.50
C SER A 38 -15.63 -24.31 -21.63
N ALA A 39 -16.78 -24.35 -22.31
CA ALA A 39 -17.57 -23.17 -22.63
C ALA A 39 -18.38 -22.65 -21.44
N ALA A 40 -17.71 -22.07 -20.45
CA ALA A 40 -18.18 -20.77 -19.99
C ALA A 40 -17.63 -19.78 -21.03
N ASN A 41 -18.49 -19.05 -21.74
CA ASN A 41 -18.02 -18.04 -22.69
C ASN A 41 -17.29 -16.96 -21.88
N TYR A 42 -15.96 -17.02 -21.89
CA TYR A 42 -15.13 -15.99 -21.28
C TYR A 42 -15.20 -14.75 -22.17
N ASP A 43 -15.90 -13.72 -21.68
CA ASP A 43 -16.05 -12.45 -22.37
C ASP A 43 -14.82 -11.56 -22.09
N GLU A 44 -13.77 -11.73 -22.89
CA GLU A 44 -12.49 -11.02 -22.77
C GLU A 44 -12.66 -9.48 -22.69
N GLU A 45 -13.57 -8.91 -23.48
CA GLU A 45 -13.86 -7.47 -23.45
C GLU A 45 -14.57 -7.02 -22.16
N ALA A 46 -15.38 -7.88 -21.54
CA ALA A 46 -15.99 -7.58 -20.24
C ALA A 46 -14.94 -7.60 -19.13
N ASP A 47 -14.04 -8.59 -19.15
CA ASP A 47 -12.92 -8.72 -18.22
C ASP A 47 -11.97 -7.52 -18.30
N ASP A 48 -11.58 -7.09 -19.51
CA ASP A 48 -10.72 -5.91 -19.71
C ASP A 48 -11.34 -4.61 -19.15
N ARG A 49 -12.65 -4.41 -19.35
CA ARG A 49 -13.35 -3.23 -18.81
C ARG A 49 -13.42 -3.26 -17.30
N ASP A 50 -13.65 -4.42 -16.71
CA ASP A 50 -13.74 -4.57 -15.27
C ASP A 50 -12.36 -4.44 -14.63
N ARG A 51 -11.34 -5.08 -15.21
CA ARG A 51 -9.93 -4.90 -14.82
C ARG A 51 -9.52 -3.43 -14.82
N PHE A 52 -9.83 -2.67 -15.88
CA PHE A 52 -9.52 -1.24 -15.93
C PHE A 52 -10.19 -0.44 -14.79
N LYS A 53 -11.44 -0.77 -14.44
CA LYS A 53 -12.15 -0.12 -13.32
C LYS A 53 -11.52 -0.48 -11.97
N TYR A 54 -11.22 -1.76 -11.75
CA TYR A 54 -10.60 -2.23 -10.51
C TYR A 54 -9.20 -1.65 -10.37
N ASP A 55 -8.38 -1.67 -11.41
CA ASP A 55 -7.02 -1.09 -11.38
C ASP A 55 -7.07 0.40 -11.00
N LYS A 56 -8.00 1.17 -11.56
CA LYS A 56 -8.16 2.59 -11.22
C LYS A 56 -8.61 2.79 -9.77
N PHE A 57 -9.52 1.94 -9.29
CA PHE A 57 -10.00 1.97 -7.91
C PHE A 57 -8.88 1.61 -6.92
N TYR A 58 -8.19 0.48 -7.13
CA TYR A 58 -7.09 0.04 -6.28
C TYR A 58 -5.94 1.04 -6.28
N ASN A 59 -5.56 1.58 -7.45
CA ASN A 59 -4.53 2.61 -7.52
C ASN A 59 -4.92 3.86 -6.73
N ALA A 60 -6.18 4.30 -6.80
CA ALA A 60 -6.65 5.43 -5.99
C ALA A 60 -6.62 5.11 -4.48
N VAL A 61 -7.13 3.95 -4.08
CA VAL A 61 -7.14 3.53 -2.67
C VAL A 61 -5.72 3.38 -2.12
N VAL A 62 -4.79 2.83 -2.89
CA VAL A 62 -3.39 2.71 -2.46
C VAL A 62 -2.73 4.10 -2.43
N MET A 63 -2.88 4.91 -3.47
CA MET A 63 -2.24 6.24 -3.55
C MET A 63 -2.72 7.20 -2.46
N PHE A 64 -3.98 7.12 -2.03
CA PHE A 64 -4.53 8.03 -1.02
C PHE A 64 -4.71 7.37 0.35
N GLY A 65 -5.14 6.12 0.40
CA GLY A 65 -5.35 5.38 1.64
C GLY A 65 -4.04 4.96 2.30
N SER A 66 -3.07 4.45 1.53
CA SER A 66 -1.78 4.03 2.10
C SER A 66 -1.04 5.14 2.84
N PRO A 67 -0.83 6.36 2.26
CA PRO A 67 -0.10 7.40 2.99
C PRO A 67 -0.84 7.88 4.24
N VAL A 68 -2.17 7.89 4.26
CA VAL A 68 -2.95 8.25 5.46
C VAL A 68 -2.73 7.23 6.57
N VAL A 69 -2.84 5.93 6.26
CA VAL A 69 -2.63 4.85 7.24
C VAL A 69 -1.18 4.84 7.74
N LEU A 70 -0.22 5.00 6.83
CA LEU A 70 1.20 5.07 7.20
C LEU A 70 1.50 6.28 8.08
N ALA A 71 0.96 7.47 7.75
CA ALA A 71 1.15 8.67 8.56
C ALA A 71 0.63 8.49 9.99
N ILE A 72 -0.54 7.87 10.15
CA ILE A 72 -1.10 7.55 11.47
C ILE A 72 -0.20 6.55 12.20
N LEU A 73 0.25 5.48 11.53
CA LEU A 73 1.15 4.49 12.13
C LEU A 73 2.46 5.13 12.58
N PHE A 74 3.09 5.94 11.73
CA PHE A 74 4.31 6.67 12.06
C PHE A 74 4.11 7.58 13.27
N TYR A 75 2.99 8.30 13.33
CA TYR A 75 2.70 9.18 14.46
C TYR A 75 2.52 8.40 15.77
N VAL A 76 1.75 7.31 15.75
CA VAL A 76 1.53 6.47 16.94
C VAL A 76 2.84 5.81 17.40
N THR A 77 3.64 5.27 16.48
CA THR A 77 4.94 4.69 16.82
C THR A 77 5.91 5.76 17.34
N TYR A 78 5.90 6.97 16.78
CA TYR A 78 6.72 8.07 17.27
C TYR A 78 6.34 8.47 18.70
N LEU A 79 5.04 8.65 18.99
CA LEU A 79 4.56 8.91 20.35
C LEU A 79 4.92 7.76 21.30
N GLY A 80 4.72 6.52 20.87
CA GLY A 80 5.09 5.34 21.66
C GLY A 80 6.59 5.31 22.00
N HIS A 81 7.44 5.67 21.05
CA HIS A 81 8.89 5.76 21.28
C HIS A 81 9.28 6.91 22.21
N GLN A 82 8.61 8.08 22.12
CA GLN A 82 8.85 9.21 23.02
C GLN A 82 8.37 8.94 24.44
N MET A 83 7.28 8.19 24.59
CA MET A 83 6.72 7.79 25.89
C MET A 83 7.38 6.53 26.47
N GLU A 84 8.27 5.88 25.73
CA GLU A 84 8.95 4.68 26.19
C GLU A 84 9.93 5.06 27.31
N GLU A 85 9.44 5.06 28.55
CA GLU A 85 10.30 5.04 29.73
C GLU A 85 11.16 3.77 29.63
N HIS A 86 12.42 3.96 29.26
CA HIS A 86 13.34 2.85 29.21
C HIS A 86 13.43 2.22 30.60
N PHE A 87 13.35 0.89 30.66
CA PHE A 87 13.52 0.16 31.92
C PHE A 87 14.83 0.60 32.59
N ASP A 88 14.71 1.19 33.77
CA ASP A 88 15.87 1.59 34.56
C ASP A 88 16.76 0.36 34.80
N GLN A 89 17.98 0.40 34.26
CA GLN A 89 19.00 -0.64 34.41
C GLN A 89 19.28 -1.04 35.87
N GLU A 90 18.88 -0.19 36.82
CA GLU A 90 19.26 -0.24 38.23
C GLU A 90 18.85 -1.55 38.93
N LYS A 91 17.82 -2.24 38.43
CA LYS A 91 17.34 -3.50 39.00
C LYS A 91 17.84 -4.73 38.22
N TYR A 92 19.16 -4.87 38.10
CA TYR A 92 19.74 -6.10 37.56
C TYR A 92 19.46 -7.29 38.49
N VAL A 93 18.76 -8.30 37.96
CA VAL A 93 18.55 -9.60 38.62
C VAL A 93 19.04 -10.68 37.65
N HIS A 94 20.08 -11.41 38.06
CA HIS A 94 20.59 -12.51 37.25
C HIS A 94 19.61 -13.68 37.28
N TYR A 95 18.91 -13.90 36.16
CA TYR A 95 18.08 -15.08 35.98
C TYR A 95 18.88 -16.17 35.26
N PRO A 96 19.00 -17.39 35.83
CA PRO A 96 19.87 -18.44 35.30
C PRO A 96 19.44 -18.99 33.93
N TYR A 97 18.21 -18.70 33.50
CA TYR A 97 17.68 -19.06 32.18
C TYR A 97 17.82 -17.95 31.14
N LEU A 98 18.18 -16.73 31.54
CA LEU A 98 18.46 -15.65 30.60
C LEU A 98 19.92 -15.74 30.15
N THR A 99 20.17 -15.44 28.87
CA THR A 99 21.52 -15.29 28.32
C THR A 99 22.44 -16.52 28.44
N VAL A 100 21.86 -17.73 28.57
CA VAL A 100 22.60 -19.00 28.64
C VAL A 100 23.44 -19.21 27.37
N ARG A 101 24.73 -19.47 27.55
CA ARG A 101 25.67 -19.76 26.46
C ARG A 101 26.37 -21.10 26.71
N ASN A 102 26.02 -22.12 25.93
CA ASN A 102 26.65 -23.45 25.99
C ASN A 102 27.92 -23.55 25.13
N LYS A 103 28.02 -22.72 24.09
CA LYS A 103 29.14 -22.62 23.17
C LYS A 103 29.39 -21.15 22.85
N PRO A 104 30.65 -20.76 22.57
CA PRO A 104 30.94 -19.41 22.10
C PRO A 104 30.26 -19.18 20.75
N LEU A 105 29.77 -17.96 20.54
CA LEU A 105 29.22 -17.51 19.28
C LEU A 105 30.32 -17.43 18.21
N PRO A 106 30.01 -17.65 16.92
CA PRO A 106 31.04 -17.73 15.87
C PRO A 106 31.57 -16.36 15.39
N TRP A 107 31.31 -15.27 16.13
CA TRP A 107 31.75 -13.91 15.79
C TRP A 107 32.19 -13.15 17.05
N GLY A 108 32.89 -12.04 16.83
CA GLY A 108 33.33 -11.13 17.89
C GLY A 108 34.18 -11.86 18.94
N ASP A 109 33.80 -11.70 20.21
CA ASP A 109 34.42 -12.33 21.37
C ASP A 109 33.76 -13.68 21.76
N GLY A 110 32.78 -14.13 20.98
CA GLY A 110 31.99 -15.32 21.25
C GLY A 110 31.00 -15.18 22.41
N ASN A 111 30.98 -14.03 23.10
CA ASN A 111 30.08 -13.76 24.21
C ASN A 111 29.04 -12.70 23.86
N HIS A 112 29.17 -11.92 22.79
CA HIS A 112 28.16 -10.93 22.37
C HIS A 112 27.21 -11.43 21.29
N ALA A 113 25.92 -11.16 21.47
CA ALA A 113 24.92 -11.40 20.42
C ALA A 113 25.21 -10.51 19.20
N LEU A 114 24.70 -10.90 18.02
CA LEU A 114 24.96 -10.17 16.77
C LEU A 114 24.50 -8.70 16.82
N PHE A 115 23.34 -8.46 17.45
CA PHE A 115 22.80 -7.13 17.69
C PHE A 115 22.89 -6.81 19.19
N HIS A 116 24.12 -6.65 19.67
CA HIS A 116 24.38 -6.29 21.07
C HIS A 116 24.30 -4.78 21.28
N ASN A 117 23.47 -4.34 22.22
CA ASN A 117 23.49 -2.99 22.74
C ASN A 117 24.15 -2.99 24.12
N PRO A 118 25.35 -2.40 24.29
CA PRO A 118 26.08 -2.35 25.57
C PRO A 118 25.29 -1.76 26.75
N GLU A 119 24.30 -0.91 26.45
CA GLU A 119 23.44 -0.28 27.45
C GLU A 119 22.22 -1.16 27.77
N LYS A 120 21.58 -1.78 26.78
CA LYS A 120 20.30 -2.49 27.00
C LYS A 120 20.43 -4.00 27.19
N ASN A 121 21.48 -4.60 26.65
CA ASN A 121 21.65 -6.04 26.62
C ASN A 121 22.70 -6.49 27.64
N TYR A 122 22.33 -7.49 28.43
CA TYR A 122 23.21 -8.06 29.44
C TYR A 122 24.14 -9.15 28.87
N VAL A 123 25.34 -9.24 29.43
CA VAL A 123 26.37 -10.22 29.08
C VAL A 123 26.68 -11.10 30.29
N PRO A 124 26.57 -12.44 30.16
CA PRO A 124 26.86 -13.39 31.24
C PRO A 124 28.24 -13.16 31.84
N GLY A 125 28.28 -13.03 33.17
CA GLY A 125 29.51 -12.86 33.94
C GLY A 125 30.06 -11.44 33.99
N VAL A 126 29.68 -10.55 33.06
CA VAL A 126 30.20 -9.17 33.01
C VAL A 126 29.19 -8.16 33.57
N GLY A 127 27.90 -8.26 33.22
CA GLY A 127 26.97 -7.16 33.54
C GLY A 127 26.36 -6.51 32.31
N PHE A 128 25.75 -5.35 32.57
CA PHE A 128 25.64 -4.30 31.57
C PHE A 128 27.01 -3.65 31.41
N GLU A 129 27.43 -3.45 30.17
CA GLU A 129 28.77 -2.91 29.89
C GLU A 129 28.83 -1.40 30.04
N LYS A 130 27.70 -0.71 29.82
CA LYS A 130 27.56 0.74 29.98
C LYS A 130 26.37 1.08 30.85
N LYS A 131 26.53 2.10 31.67
CA LYS A 131 25.39 2.73 32.35
C LYS A 131 24.55 3.48 31.32
N GLN A 132 23.25 3.33 31.44
CA GLN A 132 22.28 4.02 30.61
C GLN A 132 22.30 5.49 31.00
N GLU A 133 22.67 6.34 30.05
CA GLU A 133 22.54 7.77 30.21
C GLU A 133 21.04 8.11 30.16
N LYS A 134 20.50 8.63 31.26
CA LYS A 134 19.12 9.11 31.32
C LYS A 134 19.05 10.40 30.51
N HIS A 135 18.67 10.29 29.25
CA HIS A 135 18.26 11.45 28.46
C HIS A 135 16.90 11.92 28.98
N HIS A 136 16.91 13.05 29.68
CA HIS A 136 15.73 13.78 30.13
C HIS A 136 15.12 14.61 28.99
#